data_AF-A0A0M5IWA1-F1
#
_entry.id   AF-A0A0M5IWA1-F1
#
_cell.length_a   1.000
_cell.length_b   1.000
_cell.length_c   1.000
_cell.angle_alpha   90.00
_cell.angle_beta   90.00
_cell.angle_gamma   90.00
#
_symmetry.space_group_name_H-M   'P 1'
#
loop_
_entity.id
_entity.type
_entity.pdbx_description
1 polymer ?
#
loop_
_entity_poly.entity_id
_entity_poly.type
_entity_poly.pdbx_seq_one_letter_code
_entity_poly.pdbx_strand_id
1 'polypeptide(L)'
;MPAPTAEDQEKDKSIVKEINALLAANKTGHYVGNREFEQQFYVLKHAVDLDAKDWKVKRHAYDKFNDYNANRLKLESELDARIAAVEKSLSGKLPSKCRKFYNNQFVELKSARSESNELKRYKLKQHSVLCAKSSEEESESDEDTNEVDDLFWWWPFGDNTSEEKKKKRRRKKQQSHGCHQSCCDPRREAQYKRYAFGSGKGHFQNNEEYISKKTYLRNMYSAQYCGNAANYGLLDNFLKYNYVRFKLEESIEVSSFKCYAICCDPRREALYKRVAFGRGRGYVRKNQEYQQKKQYLRINHWRGYCENVGNYGLVDNFLMYNHVRLKLEGCIESRIGKFENEINISNHVECIKFYLNQKEALRSALNASNSQKRQVLKQNNRKCPHQGE
;
A
#
# COMPACT_ATOMS: atom_id res chain seq x y z
N MET A 1 -13.67 -31.40 23.47
CA MET A 1 -14.36 -31.18 22.18
C MET A 1 -14.74 -32.54 21.60
N PRO A 2 -15.92 -32.69 20.95
CA PRO A 2 -16.32 -33.96 20.36
C PRO A 2 -15.41 -34.36 19.20
N ALA A 3 -15.19 -35.67 19.05
CA ALA A 3 -14.41 -36.24 17.95
C ALA A 3 -15.16 -36.09 16.61
N PRO A 4 -14.44 -35.96 15.48
CA PRO A 4 -15.06 -35.89 14.15
C PRO A 4 -15.84 -37.16 13.83
N THR A 5 -17.01 -37.01 13.20
CA THR A 5 -17.85 -38.14 12.77
C THR A 5 -17.27 -38.84 11.54
N ALA A 6 -17.72 -40.05 11.22
CA ALA A 6 -17.32 -40.75 10.00
C ALA A 6 -17.70 -39.96 8.72
N GLU A 7 -18.86 -39.28 8.74
CA GLU A 7 -19.31 -38.41 7.66
C GLU A 7 -18.38 -37.20 7.48
N ASP A 8 -17.94 -36.57 8.58
CA ASP A 8 -16.98 -35.46 8.52
C ASP A 8 -15.65 -35.92 7.93
N GLN A 9 -15.17 -37.11 8.28
CA GLN A 9 -13.93 -37.68 7.73
C GLN A 9 -14.02 -37.96 6.23
N GLU A 10 -15.18 -38.42 5.74
CA GLU A 10 -15.39 -38.66 4.31
C GLU A 10 -15.40 -37.34 3.52
N LYS A 11 -16.14 -36.34 4.00
CA LYS A 11 -16.19 -35.00 3.40
C LYS A 11 -14.82 -34.32 3.41
N ASP A 12 -14.09 -34.45 4.52
CA ASP A 12 -12.72 -33.95 4.65
C ASP A 12 -11.79 -34.55 3.60
N LYS A 13 -11.77 -35.88 3.46
CA LYS A 13 -10.96 -36.57 2.45
C LYS A 13 -11.28 -36.08 1.04
N SER A 14 -12.58 -35.89 0.72
CA SER A 14 -13.01 -35.39 -0.59
C SER A 14 -12.48 -33.97 -0.84
N ILE A 15 -12.70 -33.04 0.09
CA ILE A 15 -12.29 -31.64 -0.11
C ILE A 15 -10.77 -31.47 -0.10
N VAL A 16 -10.04 -32.23 0.73
CA VAL A 16 -8.57 -32.21 0.74
C VAL A 16 -8.01 -32.71 -0.60
N LYS A 17 -8.63 -33.73 -1.21
CA LYS A 17 -8.27 -34.20 -2.55
C LYS A 17 -8.47 -33.11 -3.62
N GLU A 18 -9.61 -32.41 -3.58
CA GLU A 18 -9.90 -31.28 -4.48
C GLU A 18 -8.91 -30.13 -4.30
N ILE A 19 -8.60 -29.75 -3.05
CA ILE A 19 -7.63 -28.69 -2.75
C ILE A 19 -6.24 -29.07 -3.27
N ASN A 20 -5.78 -30.31 -3.04
CA ASN A 20 -4.47 -30.75 -3.51
C ASN A 20 -4.35 -30.77 -5.04
N ALA A 21 -5.40 -31.21 -5.74
CA ALA A 21 -5.46 -31.14 -7.19
C ALA A 21 -5.37 -29.69 -7.68
N LEU A 22 -6.08 -28.78 -7.00
CA LEU A 22 -6.07 -27.36 -7.31
C LEU A 22 -4.71 -26.70 -7.04
N LEU A 23 -4.03 -27.03 -5.94
CA LEU A 23 -2.68 -26.54 -5.62
C LEU A 23 -1.63 -27.01 -6.64
N ALA A 24 -1.83 -28.18 -7.24
CA ALA A 24 -0.98 -28.69 -8.32
C ALA A 24 -1.24 -27.97 -9.65
N ALA A 25 -2.51 -27.76 -10.01
CA ALA A 25 -2.92 -27.20 -11.30
C ALA A 25 -2.76 -25.67 -11.39
N ASN A 26 -3.01 -24.92 -10.31
CA ASN A 26 -3.18 -23.46 -10.37
C ASN A 26 -1.87 -22.65 -10.39
N LYS A 27 -0.78 -23.24 -10.87
CA LYS A 27 0.47 -22.52 -11.21
C LYS A 27 0.45 -22.04 -12.66
N THR A 28 -0.65 -21.41 -13.07
CA THR A 28 -0.86 -20.91 -14.44
C THR A 28 -1.00 -19.39 -14.46
N GLY A 29 -0.64 -18.77 -15.58
CA GLY A 29 -0.66 -17.31 -15.75
C GLY A 29 0.45 -16.59 -14.98
N HIS A 30 0.24 -15.31 -14.70
CA HIS A 30 1.22 -14.41 -14.10
C HIS A 30 1.16 -14.38 -12.57
N TYR A 31 1.34 -15.55 -11.96
CA TYR A 31 1.28 -15.71 -10.50
C TYR A 31 2.61 -15.41 -9.79
N VAL A 32 3.75 -15.48 -10.48
CA VAL A 32 5.07 -15.24 -9.88
C VAL A 32 5.21 -13.77 -9.50
N GLY A 33 5.57 -13.51 -8.24
CA GLY A 33 5.67 -12.15 -7.69
C GLY A 33 4.32 -11.50 -7.37
N ASN A 34 3.21 -12.20 -7.62
CA ASN A 34 1.87 -11.75 -7.24
C ASN A 34 1.60 -12.09 -5.77
N ARG A 35 1.73 -11.08 -4.91
CA ARG A 35 1.55 -11.26 -3.46
C ARG A 35 0.12 -11.58 -3.03
N GLU A 36 -0.88 -11.10 -3.78
CA GLU A 36 -2.27 -11.46 -3.51
C GLU A 36 -2.49 -12.95 -3.78
N PHE A 37 -1.92 -13.45 -4.88
CA PHE A 37 -1.96 -14.87 -5.19
C PHE A 37 -1.27 -15.71 -4.11
N GLU A 38 -0.05 -15.32 -3.71
CA GLU A 38 0.70 -16.01 -2.64
C GLU A 38 -0.12 -16.10 -1.34
N GLN A 39 -0.86 -15.05 -0.98
CA GLN A 39 -1.73 -15.04 0.21
C GLN A 39 -2.92 -15.98 0.06
N GLN A 40 -3.66 -15.89 -1.05
CA GLN A 40 -4.81 -16.76 -1.28
C GLN A 40 -4.35 -18.24 -1.32
N PHE A 41 -3.21 -18.49 -1.94
CA PHE A 41 -2.60 -19.82 -2.03
C PHE A 41 -2.14 -20.34 -0.66
N TYR A 42 -1.62 -19.46 0.20
CA TYR A 42 -1.24 -19.79 1.57
C TYR A 42 -2.45 -20.13 2.45
N VAL A 43 -3.53 -19.34 2.37
CA VAL A 43 -4.79 -19.63 3.08
C VAL A 43 -5.33 -21.01 2.67
N LEU A 44 -5.30 -21.31 1.37
CA LEU A 44 -5.74 -22.60 0.86
C LEU A 44 -4.88 -23.76 1.36
N LYS A 45 -3.56 -23.58 1.42
CA LYS A 45 -2.64 -24.58 2.00
C LYS A 45 -2.94 -24.83 3.47
N HIS A 46 -3.08 -23.78 4.27
CA HIS A 46 -3.36 -23.92 5.70
C HIS A 46 -4.72 -24.54 5.98
N ALA A 47 -5.70 -24.35 5.09
CA ALA A 47 -6.98 -25.01 5.22
C ALA A 47 -6.85 -26.54 5.19
N VAL A 48 -5.89 -27.10 4.43
CA VAL A 48 -5.65 -28.56 4.39
C VAL A 48 -5.27 -29.11 5.77
N ASP A 49 -4.49 -28.34 6.53
CA ASP A 49 -3.95 -28.72 7.84
C ASP A 49 -4.99 -28.68 8.98
N LEU A 50 -6.21 -28.18 8.73
CA LEU A 50 -7.28 -28.14 9.74
C LEU A 50 -7.81 -29.55 10.05
N ASP A 51 -8.49 -29.68 11.20
CA ASP A 51 -9.12 -30.95 11.60
C ASP A 51 -10.22 -31.38 10.62
N ALA A 52 -10.52 -32.67 10.56
CA ALA A 52 -11.56 -33.21 9.69
C ALA A 52 -12.97 -32.64 9.97
N LYS A 53 -13.25 -32.26 11.23
CA LYS A 53 -14.51 -31.58 11.61
C LYS A 53 -14.67 -30.21 10.93
N ASP A 54 -13.56 -29.59 10.52
CA ASP A 54 -13.53 -28.27 9.89
C ASP A 54 -13.65 -28.35 8.36
N TRP A 55 -14.14 -29.47 7.79
CA TRP A 55 -14.30 -29.65 6.35
C TRP A 55 -15.11 -28.53 5.68
N LYS A 56 -16.06 -27.90 6.38
CA LYS A 56 -16.81 -26.73 5.89
C LYS A 56 -15.91 -25.50 5.71
N VAL A 57 -14.96 -25.30 6.62
CA VAL A 57 -13.95 -24.23 6.51
C VAL A 57 -13.02 -24.51 5.33
N LYS A 58 -12.60 -25.77 5.15
CA LYS A 58 -11.83 -26.20 3.98
C LYS A 58 -12.58 -25.93 2.68
N ARG A 59 -13.87 -26.28 2.63
CA ARG A 59 -14.74 -26.02 1.48
C ARG A 59 -14.86 -24.53 1.17
N HIS A 60 -15.08 -23.71 2.18
CA HIS A 60 -15.15 -22.26 2.01
C HIS A 60 -13.82 -21.68 1.47
N ALA A 61 -12.67 -22.14 1.98
CA ALA A 61 -11.36 -21.72 1.50
C ALA A 61 -11.14 -22.12 0.03
N TYR A 62 -11.56 -23.34 -0.34
CA TYR A 62 -11.53 -23.82 -1.72
C TYR A 62 -12.36 -22.95 -2.66
N ASP A 63 -13.65 -22.74 -2.36
CA ASP A 63 -14.57 -21.98 -3.22
C ASP A 63 -14.06 -20.53 -3.39
N LYS A 64 -13.63 -19.90 -2.29
CA LYS A 64 -13.06 -18.55 -2.30
C LYS A 64 -11.79 -18.44 -3.16
N PHE A 65 -10.89 -19.42 -3.08
CA PHE A 65 -9.69 -19.43 -3.93
C PHE A 65 -10.05 -19.60 -5.40
N ASN A 66 -11.01 -20.49 -5.71
CA ASN A 66 -11.45 -20.72 -7.08
C ASN A 66 -12.03 -19.45 -7.71
N ASP A 67 -12.93 -18.76 -7.01
CA ASP A 67 -13.51 -17.49 -7.46
C ASP A 67 -12.43 -16.42 -7.68
N TYR A 68 -11.51 -16.29 -6.72
CA TYR A 68 -10.36 -15.40 -6.83
C TYR A 68 -9.52 -15.71 -8.08
N ASN A 69 -9.16 -16.98 -8.28
CA ASN A 69 -8.26 -17.40 -9.34
C ASN A 69 -8.91 -17.29 -10.72
N ALA A 70 -10.20 -17.60 -10.84
CA ALA A 70 -10.98 -17.40 -12.05
C ALA A 70 -11.00 -15.93 -12.47
N ASN A 71 -11.23 -15.03 -11.51
CA ASN A 71 -11.19 -13.58 -11.76
C ASN A 71 -9.79 -13.11 -12.14
N ARG A 72 -8.74 -13.63 -11.48
CA ARG A 72 -7.34 -13.33 -11.80
C ARG A 72 -7.01 -13.69 -13.25
N LEU A 73 -7.30 -14.92 -13.66
CA LEU A 73 -7.02 -15.41 -15.02
C LEU A 73 -7.82 -14.63 -16.07
N LYS A 74 -9.09 -14.30 -15.78
CA LYS A 74 -9.90 -13.43 -16.65
C LYS A 74 -9.24 -12.07 -16.86
N LEU A 75 -8.80 -11.41 -15.79
CA LEU A 75 -8.15 -10.11 -15.88
C LEU A 75 -6.79 -10.16 -16.58
N GLU A 76 -6.03 -11.25 -16.40
CA GLU A 76 -4.79 -11.47 -17.15
C GLU A 76 -5.06 -11.63 -18.65
N SER A 77 -6.11 -12.37 -19.03
CA SER A 77 -6.53 -12.48 -20.43
C SER A 77 -6.98 -11.14 -21.03
N GLU A 78 -7.73 -10.33 -20.28
CA GLU A 78 -8.12 -8.98 -20.70
C GLU A 78 -6.90 -8.04 -20.87
N LEU A 79 -5.91 -8.14 -19.96
CA LEU A 79 -4.65 -7.42 -20.08
C LEU A 79 -3.90 -7.84 -21.34
N ASP A 80 -3.83 -9.13 -21.64
CA ASP A 80 -3.14 -9.66 -22.81
C ASP A 80 -3.79 -9.19 -24.11
N ALA A 81 -5.11 -9.22 -24.18
CA ALA A 81 -5.86 -8.68 -25.31
C ALA A 81 -5.58 -7.18 -25.52
N ARG A 82 -5.53 -6.40 -24.43
CA ARG A 82 -5.24 -4.97 -24.53
C ARG A 82 -3.78 -4.70 -24.92
N ILE A 83 -2.83 -5.46 -24.38
CA ILE A 83 -1.41 -5.37 -24.73
C ILE A 83 -1.23 -5.65 -26.22
N ALA A 84 -1.86 -6.71 -26.75
CA ALA A 84 -1.80 -7.02 -28.18
C ALA A 84 -2.37 -5.89 -29.06
N ALA A 85 -3.47 -5.25 -28.63
CA ALA A 85 -4.03 -4.09 -29.34
C ALA A 85 -3.08 -2.86 -29.32
N VAL A 86 -2.37 -2.65 -28.21
CA VAL A 86 -1.36 -1.58 -28.09
C VAL A 86 -0.13 -1.90 -28.94
N GLU A 87 0.38 -3.13 -28.92
CA GLU A 87 1.49 -3.57 -29.80
C GLU A 87 1.15 -3.38 -31.27
N LYS A 88 -0.07 -3.77 -31.68
CA LYS A 88 -0.57 -3.54 -33.03
C LYS A 88 -0.56 -2.05 -33.39
N SER A 89 -1.00 -1.19 -32.46
CA SER A 89 -0.97 0.26 -32.66
C SER A 89 0.47 0.78 -32.83
N LEU A 90 1.41 0.31 -32.01
CA LEU A 90 2.82 0.70 -32.05
C LEU A 90 3.56 0.26 -33.32
N SER A 91 3.10 -0.82 -33.96
CA SER A 91 3.67 -1.32 -35.22
C SER A 91 3.39 -0.39 -36.42
N GLY A 92 2.38 0.48 -36.31
CA GLY A 92 2.02 1.44 -37.36
C GLY A 92 2.88 2.71 -37.39
N LYS A 93 2.70 3.50 -38.46
CA LYS A 93 3.14 4.91 -38.49
C LYS A 93 2.26 5.70 -37.52
N LEU A 94 2.89 6.27 -36.50
CA LEU A 94 2.24 7.04 -35.44
C LEU A 94 3.00 8.34 -35.22
N PRO A 95 2.30 9.46 -34.96
CA PRO A 95 2.91 10.68 -34.45
C PRO A 95 3.71 10.40 -33.17
N SER A 96 4.80 11.15 -32.95
CA SER A 96 5.70 10.98 -31.78
C SER A 96 4.92 10.95 -30.45
N LYS A 97 3.94 11.85 -30.30
CA LYS A 97 3.09 11.92 -29.11
C LYS A 97 2.26 10.66 -28.88
N CYS A 98 1.61 10.12 -29.91
CA CYS A 98 0.86 8.86 -29.78
C CYS A 98 1.77 7.66 -29.55
N ARG A 99 2.98 7.65 -30.14
CA ARG A 99 3.96 6.60 -29.88
C ARG A 99 4.38 6.60 -28.41
N LYS A 100 4.71 7.76 -27.83
CA LYS A 100 4.99 7.91 -26.39
C LYS A 100 3.81 7.41 -25.54
N PHE A 101 2.59 7.84 -25.86
CA PHE A 101 1.37 7.43 -25.17
C PHE A 101 1.19 5.91 -25.14
N TYR A 102 1.27 5.25 -26.29
CA TYR A 102 1.10 3.80 -26.39
C TYR A 102 2.26 3.02 -25.73
N ASN A 103 3.50 3.51 -25.81
CA ASN A 103 4.62 2.92 -25.07
C ASN A 103 4.38 2.96 -23.55
N ASN A 104 3.85 4.06 -23.03
CA ASN A 104 3.51 4.15 -21.61
C ASN A 104 2.39 3.17 -21.23
N GLN A 105 1.32 3.09 -22.05
CA GLN A 105 0.26 2.09 -21.82
C GLN A 105 0.83 0.68 -21.80
N PHE A 106 1.72 0.36 -22.73
CA PHE A 106 2.32 -0.96 -22.86
C PHE A 106 3.11 -1.39 -21.61
N VAL A 107 3.98 -0.52 -21.10
CA VAL A 107 4.78 -0.78 -19.90
C VAL A 107 3.89 -0.97 -18.67
N GLU A 108 2.91 -0.09 -18.49
CA GLU A 108 1.98 -0.15 -17.34
C GLU A 108 1.10 -1.41 -17.37
N LEU A 109 0.60 -1.80 -18.55
CA LEU A 109 -0.20 -3.00 -18.73
C LEU A 109 0.62 -4.29 -18.55
N LYS A 110 1.85 -4.34 -19.07
CA LYS A 110 2.74 -5.50 -18.87
C LYS A 110 3.08 -5.73 -17.40
N SER A 111 3.40 -4.66 -16.67
CA SER A 111 3.67 -4.75 -15.22
C SER A 111 2.43 -5.16 -14.41
N ALA A 112 1.23 -4.77 -14.86
CA ALA A 112 -0.04 -5.10 -14.19
C ALA A 112 -0.32 -6.60 -14.07
N ARG A 113 0.23 -7.43 -14.98
CA ARG A 113 -0.02 -8.88 -15.02
C ARG A 113 0.30 -9.59 -13.70
N SER A 114 1.33 -9.15 -12.99
CA SER A 114 1.72 -9.70 -11.68
C SER A 114 1.10 -8.95 -10.48
N GLU A 115 0.26 -7.95 -10.70
CA GLU A 115 -0.38 -7.17 -9.63
C GLU A 115 -1.68 -7.83 -9.11
N SER A 116 -2.26 -7.26 -8.05
CA SER A 116 -3.54 -7.72 -7.50
C SER A 116 -4.70 -7.54 -8.49
N ASN A 117 -5.77 -8.32 -8.34
CA ASN A 117 -6.95 -8.25 -9.22
C ASN A 117 -7.56 -6.85 -9.27
N GLU A 118 -7.52 -6.12 -8.15
CA GLU A 118 -8.02 -4.74 -8.11
C GLU A 118 -7.15 -3.78 -8.92
N LEU A 119 -5.83 -3.89 -8.81
CA LEU A 119 -4.90 -3.08 -9.60
C LEU A 119 -4.97 -3.42 -11.09
N LYS A 120 -5.12 -4.70 -11.44
CA LYS A 120 -5.37 -5.14 -12.82
C LYS A 120 -6.60 -4.45 -13.41
N ARG A 121 -7.75 -4.52 -12.72
CA ARG A 121 -9.00 -3.85 -13.13
C ARG A 121 -8.80 -2.35 -13.32
N TYR A 122 -8.12 -1.72 -12.38
CA TYR A 122 -7.84 -0.29 -12.44
C TYR A 122 -6.99 0.10 -13.66
N LYS A 123 -5.88 -0.61 -13.89
CA LYS A 123 -4.98 -0.35 -15.02
C LYS A 123 -5.65 -0.63 -16.37
N LEU A 124 -6.43 -1.71 -16.48
CA LEU A 124 -7.28 -1.98 -17.65
C LEU A 124 -8.21 -0.80 -17.96
N LYS A 125 -8.91 -0.29 -16.94
CA LYS A 125 -9.80 0.86 -17.11
C LYS A 125 -9.05 2.12 -17.51
N GLN A 126 -7.92 2.41 -16.86
CA GLN A 126 -7.11 3.60 -17.17
C GLN A 126 -6.56 3.58 -18.60
N HIS A 127 -6.17 2.42 -19.11
CA HIS A 127 -5.54 2.28 -20.41
C HIS A 127 -6.49 1.75 -21.49
N SER A 128 -7.80 1.86 -21.27
CA SER A 128 -8.83 1.50 -22.27
C SER A 128 -8.93 2.50 -23.43
N VAL A 129 -8.49 3.74 -23.22
CA VAL A 129 -8.62 4.86 -24.17
C VAL A 129 -7.54 4.79 -25.25
N LEU A 130 -7.91 5.13 -26.49
CA LEU A 130 -7.01 5.26 -27.63
C LEU A 130 -6.36 6.65 -27.67
N CYS A 131 -5.18 6.76 -28.29
CA CYS A 131 -4.62 8.08 -28.54
C CYS A 131 -5.57 8.86 -29.45
N ALA A 132 -5.88 10.11 -29.10
CA ALA A 132 -6.60 10.99 -30.01
C ALA A 132 -5.71 11.20 -31.24
N LYS A 133 -6.13 10.67 -32.39
CA LYS A 133 -5.50 11.04 -33.66
C LYS A 133 -5.82 12.51 -33.84
N SER A 134 -4.80 13.36 -33.89
CA SER A 134 -4.95 14.71 -34.42
C SER A 134 -5.40 14.54 -35.87
N SER A 135 -6.71 14.66 -36.12
CA SER A 135 -7.19 15.04 -37.44
C SER A 135 -6.75 16.47 -37.64
N GLU A 136 -5.79 16.69 -38.53
CA GLU A 136 -5.55 17.88 -39.35
C GLU A 136 -4.06 17.94 -39.71
N GLU A 137 -3.74 17.39 -40.88
CA GLU A 137 -2.77 18.02 -41.77
C GLU A 137 -3.57 19.09 -42.54
N GLU A 138 -3.44 20.37 -42.18
CA GLU A 138 -3.57 21.49 -43.11
C GLU A 138 -3.03 22.79 -42.49
N SER A 139 -2.04 23.37 -43.18
CA SER A 139 -1.41 24.69 -43.05
C SER A 139 -0.61 25.04 -41.78
N GLU A 140 0.66 25.33 -42.03
CA GLU A 140 1.54 26.17 -41.20
C GLU A 140 0.83 27.46 -40.79
N SER A 141 0.39 27.53 -39.54
CA SER A 141 0.36 28.77 -38.77
C SER A 141 0.51 28.41 -37.30
N ASP A 142 1.54 28.96 -36.68
CA ASP A 142 1.95 28.74 -35.29
C ASP A 142 0.80 28.89 -34.28
N GLU A 143 0.18 27.79 -33.85
CA GLU A 143 -0.59 27.76 -32.59
C GLU A 143 -0.38 26.44 -31.83
N ASP A 144 0.59 26.53 -30.95
CA ASP A 144 1.12 25.50 -30.09
C ASP A 144 0.13 25.13 -28.97
N THR A 145 -0.66 24.08 -29.19
CA THR A 145 -1.45 23.47 -28.11
C THR A 145 -1.34 21.95 -28.13
N ASN A 146 -0.48 21.41 -27.28
CA ASN A 146 -0.83 20.38 -26.27
C ASN A 146 0.43 19.74 -25.67
N GLU A 147 1.13 20.50 -24.85
CA GLU A 147 2.28 20.05 -24.07
C GLU A 147 1.87 19.90 -22.59
N VAL A 148 1.40 18.70 -22.18
CA VAL A 148 1.11 18.41 -20.75
C VAL A 148 1.52 16.98 -20.33
N ASP A 149 2.14 16.19 -21.21
CA ASP A 149 2.45 14.78 -20.91
C ASP A 149 3.90 14.51 -20.44
N ASP A 150 4.76 15.54 -20.33
CA ASP A 150 6.20 15.34 -20.07
C ASP A 150 6.65 15.45 -18.58
N LEU A 151 5.74 15.54 -17.59
CA LEU A 151 6.11 15.77 -16.17
C LEU A 151 5.87 14.61 -15.18
N PHE A 152 5.95 13.34 -15.61
CA PHE A 152 5.69 12.18 -14.71
C PHE A 152 6.84 11.14 -14.63
N TRP A 153 8.08 11.60 -14.71
CA TRP A 153 9.26 10.75 -14.48
C TRP A 153 9.60 10.69 -12.99
N TRP A 154 9.08 9.68 -12.26
CA TRP A 154 9.77 8.93 -11.18
C TRP A 154 8.79 8.14 -10.29
N TRP A 155 8.68 6.83 -10.53
CA TRP A 155 8.35 5.84 -9.51
C TRP A 155 9.38 4.69 -9.57
N PRO A 156 10.09 4.35 -8.47
CA PRO A 156 11.16 3.37 -8.52
C PRO A 156 10.62 1.95 -8.30
N PHE A 157 10.32 1.25 -9.38
CA PHE A 157 10.32 -0.22 -9.40
C PHE A 157 10.97 -0.68 -10.71
N GLY A 158 12.28 -0.47 -10.79
CA GLY A 158 13.13 -1.02 -11.84
C GLY A 158 14.37 -1.60 -11.17
N ASP A 159 14.63 -2.88 -11.43
CA ASP A 159 15.80 -3.62 -10.97
C ASP A 159 17.10 -2.91 -11.36
N ASN A 160 18.02 -2.78 -10.42
CA ASN A 160 19.40 -2.43 -10.71
C ASN A 160 20.26 -3.68 -10.57
N THR A 161 20.60 -4.24 -11.72
CA THR A 161 21.61 -5.26 -11.94
C THR A 161 22.99 -4.84 -11.40
N SER A 162 23.55 -5.76 -10.62
CA SER A 162 24.94 -6.24 -10.53
C SER A 162 26.17 -5.30 -10.46
N GLU A 163 27.05 -5.73 -9.54
CA GLU A 163 28.52 -5.52 -9.43
C GLU A 163 29.08 -4.29 -8.72
N GLU A 164 28.64 -3.05 -8.92
CA GLU A 164 29.35 -1.91 -8.30
C GLU A 164 29.20 -1.78 -6.76
N LYS A 165 28.14 -2.37 -6.18
CA LYS A 165 27.91 -2.31 -4.72
C LYS A 165 28.73 -3.33 -3.91
N LYS A 166 29.36 -4.34 -4.54
CA LYS A 166 30.23 -5.30 -3.82
C LYS A 166 31.57 -4.67 -3.43
N LYS A 167 32.09 -3.71 -4.19
CA LYS A 167 33.37 -3.01 -3.88
C LYS A 167 33.25 -2.03 -2.69
N LYS A 168 32.12 -1.33 -2.54
CA LYS A 168 31.91 -0.38 -1.42
C LYS A 168 31.64 -1.04 -0.06
N ARG A 169 31.14 -2.29 -0.02
CA ARG A 169 30.90 -3.01 1.25
C ARG A 169 32.14 -3.69 1.85
N ARG A 170 33.18 -3.97 1.06
CA ARG A 170 34.44 -4.54 1.57
C ARG A 170 35.33 -3.52 2.29
N ARG A 171 35.23 -2.22 1.98
CA ARG A 171 36.02 -1.16 2.63
C ARG A 171 35.49 -0.69 3.99
N LYS A 172 34.27 -1.08 4.39
CA LYS A 172 33.69 -0.73 5.70
C LYS A 172 33.77 -1.83 6.77
N LYS A 173 34.39 -2.98 6.46
CA LYS A 173 34.46 -4.14 7.38
C LYS A 173 35.82 -4.30 8.08
N GLN A 174 36.71 -3.31 7.98
CA GLN A 174 38.06 -3.35 8.58
C GLN A 174 38.28 -2.36 9.74
N GLN A 175 37.23 -1.67 10.23
CA GLN A 175 37.33 -0.80 11.41
C GLN A 175 36.14 -1.05 12.34
N SER A 176 36.22 -2.14 13.12
CA SER A 176 35.70 -2.22 14.50
C SER A 176 35.93 -3.64 15.03
N HIS A 177 37.06 -3.86 15.67
CA HIS A 177 37.23 -4.88 16.71
C HIS A 177 37.35 -4.15 18.04
N GLY A 178 36.61 -4.63 19.05
CA GLY A 178 36.75 -4.24 20.45
C GLY A 178 35.67 -3.31 21.00
N CYS A 179 34.67 -3.86 21.70
CA CYS A 179 34.44 -3.51 23.12
C CYS A 179 33.32 -4.38 23.73
N HIS A 180 33.68 -5.14 24.77
CA HIS A 180 32.77 -5.72 25.74
C HIS A 180 32.31 -4.62 26.71
N GLN A 181 31.06 -4.73 27.20
CA GLN A 181 30.58 -4.27 28.51
C GLN A 181 30.85 -2.80 28.92
N SER A 182 29.87 -1.92 28.73
CA SER A 182 29.36 -1.00 29.77
C SER A 182 28.47 0.09 29.15
N CYS A 183 27.16 -0.08 29.22
CA CYS A 183 26.18 0.97 28.94
C CYS A 183 25.00 0.80 29.89
N CYS A 184 25.22 1.04 31.18
CA CYS A 184 24.16 1.26 32.16
C CYS A 184 24.66 2.32 33.16
N ASP A 185 24.05 3.50 33.13
CA ASP A 185 24.26 4.57 34.11
C ASP A 185 23.62 4.16 35.46
N PRO A 186 24.41 3.91 36.52
CA PRO A 186 23.92 3.39 37.79
C PRO A 186 22.92 4.31 38.50
N ARG A 187 22.94 5.62 38.20
CA ARG A 187 22.06 6.60 38.87
C ARG A 187 20.61 6.52 38.38
N ARG A 188 20.39 6.16 37.11
CA ARG A 188 19.03 5.98 36.54
C ARG A 188 18.42 4.63 36.90
N GLU A 189 19.24 3.60 37.09
CA GLU A 189 18.78 2.30 37.58
C GLU A 189 18.28 2.40 39.04
N ALA A 190 18.94 3.20 39.88
CA ALA A 190 18.50 3.45 41.26
C ALA A 190 17.17 4.22 41.33
N GLN A 191 16.91 5.11 40.38
CA GLN A 191 15.67 5.88 40.29
C GLN A 191 14.48 5.02 39.83
N TYR A 192 14.71 4.10 38.88
CA TYR A 192 13.72 3.10 38.45
C TYR A 192 13.42 2.06 39.53
N LYS A 193 14.42 1.65 40.33
CA LYS A 193 14.20 0.78 41.49
C LYS A 193 13.31 1.47 42.53
N ARG A 194 13.48 2.77 42.81
CA ARG A 194 12.56 3.48 43.73
C ARG A 194 11.12 3.58 43.23
N TYR A 195 10.90 3.75 41.92
CA TYR A 195 9.56 3.82 41.32
C TYR A 195 8.87 2.45 41.18
N ALA A 196 9.63 1.39 40.90
CA ALA A 196 9.09 0.03 40.76
C ALA A 196 8.86 -0.69 42.10
N PHE A 197 9.53 -0.27 43.17
CA PHE A 197 9.49 -0.89 44.50
C PHE A 197 8.90 0.06 45.56
N GLY A 198 7.78 0.73 45.23
CA GLY A 198 7.05 1.56 46.19
C GLY A 198 6.89 0.87 47.54
N SER A 199 7.22 1.62 48.60
CA SER A 199 7.21 1.21 50.00
C SER A 199 5.80 0.89 50.49
N GLY A 200 5.27 -0.27 50.11
CA GLY A 200 4.10 -0.88 50.70
C GLY A 200 4.53 -2.16 51.41
N LYS A 201 4.63 -2.12 52.74
CA LYS A 201 4.70 -3.33 53.57
C LYS A 201 3.37 -4.06 53.41
N GLY A 202 3.33 -5.08 52.55
CA GLY A 202 2.19 -5.97 52.37
C GLY A 202 2.70 -7.33 51.93
N HIS A 203 2.50 -8.34 52.79
CA HIS A 203 2.94 -9.72 52.60
C HIS A 203 2.43 -10.33 51.29
N PHE A 204 3.33 -10.53 50.32
CA PHE A 204 3.19 -11.54 49.28
C PHE A 204 4.59 -12.09 48.96
N GLN A 205 5.06 -12.99 49.83
CA GLN A 205 6.22 -13.82 49.54
C GLN A 205 5.73 -15.21 49.15
N ASN A 206 6.28 -15.73 48.04
CA ASN A 206 6.20 -17.11 47.55
C ASN A 206 5.08 -17.47 46.56
N ASN A 207 4.84 -16.63 45.54
CA ASN A 207 4.16 -17.10 44.33
C ASN A 207 5.17 -17.21 43.17
N GLU A 208 5.61 -18.43 42.85
CA GLU A 208 6.56 -18.72 41.76
C GLU A 208 6.07 -18.17 40.40
N GLU A 209 4.76 -18.06 40.23
CA GLU A 209 4.13 -17.48 39.05
C GLU A 209 4.45 -15.99 38.88
N TYR A 210 4.53 -15.25 39.98
CA TYR A 210 4.89 -13.83 39.98
C TYR A 210 6.38 -13.63 39.65
N ILE A 211 7.24 -14.51 40.17
CA ILE A 211 8.69 -14.49 39.90
C ILE A 211 8.97 -14.88 38.44
N SER A 212 8.25 -15.86 37.90
CA SER A 212 8.33 -16.29 36.50
C SER A 212 7.85 -15.21 35.53
N LYS A 213 6.67 -14.60 35.78
CA LYS A 213 6.14 -13.47 34.99
C LYS A 213 7.04 -12.24 35.04
N LYS A 214 7.65 -11.95 36.20
CA LYS A 214 8.61 -10.85 36.38
C LYS A 214 9.92 -11.09 35.62
N THR A 215 10.42 -12.33 35.62
CA THR A 215 11.63 -12.72 34.87
C THR A 215 11.38 -12.73 33.37
N TYR A 216 10.20 -13.17 32.93
CA TYR A 216 9.76 -13.14 31.53
C TYR A 216 9.68 -11.70 30.99
N LEU A 217 9.05 -10.79 31.74
CA LEU A 217 8.99 -9.37 31.37
C LEU A 217 10.40 -8.75 31.33
N ARG A 218 11.28 -9.08 32.28
CA ARG A 218 12.68 -8.62 32.27
C ARG A 218 13.43 -9.04 31.01
N ASN A 219 13.27 -10.28 30.57
CA ASN A 219 13.89 -10.82 29.37
C ASN A 219 13.28 -10.23 28.08
N MET A 220 11.98 -9.96 28.08
CA MET A 220 11.29 -9.30 26.97
C MET A 220 11.77 -7.84 26.79
N TYR A 221 11.99 -7.12 27.91
CA TYR A 221 12.58 -5.78 27.91
C TYR A 221 14.04 -5.77 27.42
N SER A 222 14.85 -6.79 27.74
CA SER A 222 16.23 -6.89 27.26
C SER A 222 16.33 -7.19 25.75
N ALA A 223 15.40 -7.97 25.19
CA ALA A 223 15.39 -8.31 23.77
C ALA A 223 14.94 -7.15 22.86
N GLN A 224 14.14 -6.21 23.38
CA GLN A 224 13.54 -5.13 22.59
C GLN A 224 14.39 -3.84 22.50
N TYR A 225 15.47 -3.73 23.29
CA TYR A 225 16.27 -2.49 23.43
C TYR A 225 17.65 -2.50 22.78
N CYS A 226 17.83 -3.25 21.69
CA CYS A 226 18.88 -2.98 20.72
C CYS A 226 18.34 -2.14 19.54
N GLY A 227 17.83 -0.92 19.81
CA GLY A 227 17.51 0.05 18.75
C GLY A 227 16.48 1.14 19.07
N ASN A 228 16.99 2.32 19.45
CA ASN A 228 16.37 3.66 19.40
C ASN A 228 15.31 4.09 20.45
N ALA A 229 15.63 5.21 21.10
CA ALA A 229 14.96 5.84 22.26
C ALA A 229 13.73 6.74 21.94
N ALA A 230 13.11 6.65 20.76
CA ALA A 230 12.08 7.61 20.33
C ALA A 230 10.62 7.20 20.63
N ASN A 231 10.37 6.08 21.31
CA ASN A 231 9.04 5.46 21.40
C ASN A 231 8.35 5.52 22.78
N TYR A 232 8.88 6.26 23.76
CA TYR A 232 8.39 6.21 25.13
C TYR A 232 6.95 6.75 25.31
N GLY A 233 6.50 7.72 24.50
CA GLY A 233 5.13 8.24 24.57
C GLY A 233 4.04 7.29 24.03
N LEU A 234 4.41 6.37 23.12
CA LEU A 234 3.52 5.32 22.62
C LEU A 234 3.38 4.16 23.62
N LEU A 235 4.41 3.95 24.46
CA LEU A 235 4.45 2.90 25.46
C LEU A 235 3.47 3.16 26.62
N ASP A 236 3.31 4.42 27.05
CA ASP A 236 2.42 4.76 28.17
C ASP A 236 0.92 4.56 27.84
N ASN A 237 0.53 4.89 26.60
CA ASN A 237 -0.83 4.62 26.11
C ASN A 237 -1.07 3.13 25.84
N PHE A 238 -0.05 2.40 25.37
CA PHE A 238 -0.12 0.96 25.16
C PHE A 238 -0.25 0.19 26.49
N LEU A 239 0.47 0.59 27.53
CA LEU A 239 0.39 -0.04 28.85
C LEU A 239 -0.93 0.27 29.55
N LYS A 240 -1.43 1.52 29.48
CA LYS A 240 -2.76 1.87 30.03
C LYS A 240 -3.90 1.11 29.37
N TYR A 241 -3.87 0.96 28.04
CA TYR A 241 -4.92 0.25 27.31
C TYR A 241 -4.91 -1.26 27.55
N ASN A 242 -3.71 -1.87 27.63
CA ASN A 242 -3.59 -3.31 27.86
C ASN A 242 -3.76 -3.71 29.32
N TYR A 243 -3.43 -2.85 30.31
CA TYR A 243 -3.68 -3.14 31.73
C TYR A 243 -5.17 -3.23 32.05
N VAL A 244 -6.00 -2.40 31.40
CA VAL A 244 -7.46 -2.46 31.53
C VAL A 244 -8.03 -3.73 30.89
N ARG A 245 -7.45 -4.18 29.76
CA ARG A 245 -7.89 -5.40 29.07
C ARG A 245 -7.43 -6.69 29.76
N PHE A 246 -6.22 -6.72 30.33
CA PHE A 246 -5.70 -7.87 31.08
C PHE A 246 -6.45 -8.15 32.37
N LYS A 247 -7.16 -7.16 32.95
CA LYS A 247 -8.07 -7.38 34.09
C LYS A 247 -9.43 -7.95 33.69
N LEU A 248 -9.77 -7.98 32.40
CA LEU A 248 -11.09 -8.40 31.90
C LEU A 248 -11.08 -9.77 31.20
N GLU A 249 -9.91 -10.29 30.80
CA GLU A 249 -9.79 -11.56 30.08
C GLU A 249 -8.71 -12.43 30.74
N GLU A 250 -9.09 -13.17 31.78
CA GLU A 250 -8.32 -14.34 32.22
C GLU A 250 -8.45 -15.44 31.14
N SER A 251 -7.31 -16.01 30.72
CA SER A 251 -7.14 -17.06 29.71
C SER A 251 -6.99 -16.62 28.24
N ILE A 252 -5.86 -15.97 27.91
CA ILE A 252 -5.28 -16.08 26.56
C ILE A 252 -3.94 -16.79 26.69
N GLU A 253 -3.87 -18.01 26.15
CA GLU A 253 -2.64 -18.80 26.08
C GLU A 253 -1.55 -18.06 25.29
N VAL A 254 -0.34 -18.13 25.85
CA VAL A 254 0.92 -17.50 25.38
C VAL A 254 1.37 -18.06 24.00
N SER A 255 0.68 -19.06 23.45
CA SER A 255 0.93 -19.63 22.12
C SER A 255 0.56 -18.69 20.97
N SER A 256 -0.43 -17.81 21.16
CA SER A 256 -0.91 -16.86 20.14
C SER A 256 0.11 -15.76 19.78
N PHE A 257 1.01 -15.40 20.70
CA PHE A 257 2.01 -14.35 20.47
C PHE A 257 3.19 -14.79 19.60
N LYS A 258 3.44 -16.09 19.43
CA LYS A 258 4.50 -16.60 18.52
C LYS A 258 4.10 -16.53 17.04
N CYS A 259 2.81 -16.59 16.72
CA CYS A 259 2.32 -16.41 15.34
C CYS A 259 2.49 -14.96 14.83
N TYR A 260 2.56 -13.99 15.74
CA TYR A 260 2.62 -12.56 15.42
C TYR A 260 3.87 -12.13 14.63
N ALA A 261 4.97 -12.89 14.73
CA ALA A 261 6.25 -12.54 14.12
C ALA A 261 6.53 -13.27 12.80
N ILE A 262 5.84 -14.38 12.51
CA ILE A 262 6.21 -15.30 11.42
C ILE A 262 5.47 -14.98 10.10
N CYS A 263 4.30 -14.32 10.15
CA CYS A 263 3.45 -14.12 8.98
C CYS A 263 3.57 -12.74 8.29
N CYS A 264 4.46 -11.86 8.76
CA CYS A 264 4.61 -10.53 8.17
C CYS A 264 5.76 -10.49 7.16
N ASP A 265 5.45 -10.42 5.86
CA ASP A 265 6.44 -10.04 4.83
C ASP A 265 7.07 -8.69 5.21
N PRO A 266 8.38 -8.66 5.58
CA PRO A 266 9.05 -7.44 6.02
C PRO A 266 9.02 -6.33 4.95
N ARG A 267 8.93 -6.69 3.67
CA ARG A 267 8.85 -5.71 2.57
C ARG A 267 7.48 -5.03 2.54
N ARG A 268 6.40 -5.75 2.81
CA ARG A 268 5.04 -5.18 2.82
C ARG A 268 4.78 -4.39 4.08
N GLU A 269 5.33 -4.82 5.21
CA GLU A 269 5.30 -4.01 6.43
C GLU A 269 6.11 -2.72 6.27
N ALA A 270 7.26 -2.77 5.58
CA ALA A 270 7.99 -1.57 5.22
C ALA A 270 7.20 -0.65 4.27
N LEU A 271 6.53 -1.21 3.26
CA LEU A 271 5.67 -0.45 2.34
C LEU A 271 4.48 0.18 3.10
N TYR A 272 3.80 -0.60 3.92
CA TYR A 272 2.72 -0.15 4.77
C TYR A 272 3.18 1.00 5.66
N LYS A 273 4.27 0.82 6.41
CA LYS A 273 4.81 1.86 7.29
C LYS A 273 5.16 3.11 6.49
N ARG A 274 5.73 2.96 5.30
CA ARG A 274 6.03 4.08 4.40
C ARG A 274 4.77 4.82 3.94
N VAL A 275 3.71 4.11 3.59
CA VAL A 275 2.45 4.71 3.12
C VAL A 275 1.67 5.35 4.27
N ALA A 276 1.49 4.63 5.37
CA ALA A 276 0.71 5.04 6.52
C ALA A 276 1.41 6.09 7.40
N PHE A 277 2.74 6.04 7.54
CA PHE A 277 3.50 6.93 8.41
C PHE A 277 4.46 7.87 7.68
N GLY A 278 4.80 7.58 6.42
CA GLY A 278 5.69 8.45 5.63
C GLY A 278 5.06 9.80 5.28
N ARG A 279 5.89 10.75 4.84
CA ARG A 279 5.41 12.05 4.36
C ARG A 279 4.66 11.86 3.04
N GLY A 280 3.46 12.44 2.94
CA GLY A 280 2.71 12.44 1.68
C GLY A 280 3.33 13.42 0.69
N ARG A 281 3.29 13.10 -0.61
CA ARG A 281 3.72 14.00 -1.70
C ARG A 281 2.55 14.92 -2.11
N GLY A 282 2.83 16.12 -2.62
CA GLY A 282 1.81 17.06 -3.11
C GLY A 282 0.99 17.74 -2.01
N TYR A 283 -0.24 18.15 -2.33
CA TYR A 283 -1.08 19.00 -1.48
C TYR A 283 -1.88 18.21 -0.43
N VAL A 284 -1.14 17.56 0.48
CA VAL A 284 -1.72 16.62 1.46
C VAL A 284 -2.07 17.25 2.81
N ARG A 285 -1.41 18.35 3.20
CA ARG A 285 -1.47 18.86 4.59
C ARG A 285 -2.87 19.34 4.97
N LYS A 286 -3.58 20.01 4.05
CA LYS A 286 -4.94 20.52 4.27
C LYS A 286 -6.02 19.66 3.61
N ASN A 287 -5.64 18.52 3.01
CA ASN A 287 -6.59 17.63 2.34
C ASN A 287 -7.23 16.66 3.34
N GLN A 288 -8.45 16.96 3.76
CA GLN A 288 -9.19 16.16 4.74
C GLN A 288 -9.42 14.72 4.26
N GLU A 289 -9.81 14.49 3.00
CA GLU A 289 -10.01 13.15 2.44
C GLU A 289 -8.72 12.31 2.53
N TYR A 290 -7.57 12.91 2.20
CA TYR A 290 -6.27 12.25 2.31
C TYR A 290 -5.95 11.90 3.76
N GLN A 291 -6.16 12.82 4.71
CA GLN A 291 -5.90 12.56 6.12
C GLN A 291 -6.80 11.45 6.67
N GLN A 292 -8.09 11.46 6.33
CA GLN A 292 -9.05 10.43 6.73
C GLN A 292 -8.65 9.05 6.18
N LYS A 293 -8.36 8.94 4.88
CA LYS A 293 -7.94 7.66 4.28
C LYS A 293 -6.62 7.15 4.88
N LYS A 294 -5.68 8.05 5.17
CA LYS A 294 -4.42 7.69 5.82
C LYS A 294 -4.60 7.29 7.29
N GLN A 295 -5.51 7.93 8.02
CA GLN A 295 -5.87 7.54 9.38
C GLN A 295 -6.59 6.19 9.41
N TYR A 296 -7.50 5.95 8.45
CA TYR A 296 -8.17 4.67 8.28
C TYR A 296 -7.17 3.53 8.07
N LEU A 297 -6.14 3.73 7.23
CA LEU A 297 -5.03 2.79 7.14
C LEU A 297 -4.43 2.53 8.53
N ARG A 298 -3.98 3.58 9.23
CA ARG A 298 -3.30 3.45 10.54
C ARG A 298 -4.11 2.68 11.57
N ILE A 299 -5.42 2.91 11.64
CA ILE A 299 -6.30 2.21 12.57
C ILE A 299 -6.41 0.73 12.21
N ASN A 300 -6.61 0.42 10.92
CA ASN A 300 -6.81 -0.94 10.46
C ASN A 300 -5.53 -1.76 10.39
N HIS A 301 -4.35 -1.12 10.33
CA HIS A 301 -3.05 -1.81 10.49
C HIS A 301 -3.06 -2.70 11.72
N TRP A 302 -3.39 -2.13 12.87
CA TRP A 302 -3.38 -2.79 14.16
C TRP A 302 -4.42 -3.90 14.27
N ARG A 303 -5.56 -3.77 13.57
CA ARG A 303 -6.62 -4.80 13.56
C ARG A 303 -6.27 -6.00 12.68
N GLY A 304 -5.75 -5.77 11.47
CA GLY A 304 -5.38 -6.87 10.56
C GLY A 304 -4.17 -7.68 11.00
N TYR A 305 -3.42 -7.21 12.01
CA TYR A 305 -2.40 -8.00 12.70
C TYR A 305 -2.97 -9.17 13.54
N CYS A 306 -4.20 -9.05 14.02
CA CYS A 306 -4.82 -10.06 14.88
C CYS A 306 -5.56 -11.15 14.08
N GLU A 307 -6.02 -10.84 12.87
CA GLU A 307 -7.07 -11.65 12.21
C GLU A 307 -6.65 -12.31 10.88
N ASN A 308 -5.38 -12.23 10.44
CA ASN A 308 -4.83 -12.92 9.25
C ASN A 308 -5.59 -12.76 7.92
N VAL A 309 -6.61 -11.90 7.83
CA VAL A 309 -7.47 -11.78 6.65
C VAL A 309 -7.70 -10.31 6.31
N GLY A 310 -7.27 -9.87 5.12
CA GLY A 310 -7.90 -8.74 4.42
C GLY A 310 -7.24 -7.36 4.45
N ASN A 311 -6.16 -7.12 5.21
CA ASN A 311 -5.60 -5.76 5.35
C ASN A 311 -4.88 -5.22 4.07
N TYR A 312 -4.70 -6.09 3.09
CA TYR A 312 -3.90 -5.83 1.90
C TYR A 312 -4.64 -5.02 0.83
N GLY A 313 -5.95 -5.24 0.69
CA GLY A 313 -6.79 -4.40 -0.17
C GLY A 313 -6.79 -2.94 0.29
N LEU A 314 -6.59 -2.67 1.59
CA LEU A 314 -6.60 -1.30 2.10
C LEU A 314 -5.40 -0.47 1.61
N VAL A 315 -4.21 -1.06 1.60
CA VAL A 315 -3.00 -0.40 1.08
C VAL A 315 -3.15 -0.13 -0.41
N ASP A 316 -3.60 -1.12 -1.18
CA ASP A 316 -3.77 -1.01 -2.62
C ASP A 316 -4.84 0.06 -2.95
N ASN A 317 -5.96 0.07 -2.24
CA ASN A 317 -7.00 1.09 -2.33
C ASN A 317 -6.47 2.51 -2.05
N PHE A 318 -5.62 2.65 -1.03
CA PHE A 318 -5.01 3.95 -0.73
C PHE A 318 -4.02 4.36 -1.82
N LEU A 319 -3.21 3.44 -2.34
CA LEU A 319 -2.28 3.71 -3.43
C LEU A 319 -3.01 4.18 -4.69
N MET A 320 -4.12 3.52 -5.06
CA MET A 320 -4.99 3.93 -6.17
C MET A 320 -5.58 5.33 -5.95
N TYR A 321 -6.16 5.57 -4.77
CA TYR A 321 -6.66 6.89 -4.39
C TYR A 321 -5.57 7.97 -4.52
N ASN A 322 -4.38 7.70 -3.97
CA ASN A 322 -3.28 8.66 -3.94
C ASN A 322 -2.71 8.91 -5.34
N HIS A 323 -2.69 7.90 -6.20
CA HIS A 323 -2.30 8.06 -7.60
C HIS A 323 -3.28 9.00 -8.33
N VAL A 324 -4.60 8.77 -8.20
CA VAL A 324 -5.61 9.65 -8.81
C VAL A 324 -5.49 11.07 -8.28
N ARG A 325 -5.25 11.24 -6.99
CA ARG A 325 -5.07 12.55 -6.36
C ARG A 325 -3.87 13.30 -6.97
N LEU A 326 -2.71 12.66 -7.05
CA LEU A 326 -1.50 13.26 -7.62
C LEU A 326 -1.70 13.62 -9.09
N LYS A 327 -2.37 12.77 -9.86
CA LYS A 327 -2.71 13.06 -11.26
C LYS A 327 -3.57 14.32 -11.38
N LEU A 328 -4.61 14.45 -10.55
CA LEU A 328 -5.46 15.63 -10.55
C LEU A 328 -4.71 16.90 -10.10
N GLU A 329 -3.80 16.80 -9.13
CA GLU A 329 -2.94 17.91 -8.71
C GLU A 329 -2.05 18.40 -9.85
N GLY A 330 -1.38 17.49 -10.57
CA GLY A 330 -0.58 17.86 -11.74
C GLY A 330 -1.40 18.50 -12.86
N CYS A 331 -2.63 18.02 -13.11
CA CYS A 331 -3.54 18.67 -14.07
C CYS A 331 -3.91 20.10 -13.64
N ILE A 332 -4.17 20.32 -12.35
CA ILE A 332 -4.49 21.65 -11.81
C ILE A 332 -3.29 22.59 -11.93
N GLU A 333 -2.10 22.14 -11.53
CA GLU A 333 -0.86 22.93 -11.61
C GLU A 333 -0.54 23.34 -13.06
N SER A 334 -0.64 22.40 -14.01
CA SER A 334 -0.44 22.71 -15.43
C SER A 334 -1.45 23.74 -15.94
N ARG A 335 -2.73 23.62 -15.55
CA ARG A 335 -3.76 24.58 -15.98
C ARG A 335 -3.53 25.97 -15.38
N ILE A 336 -3.09 26.05 -14.13
CA ILE A 336 -2.68 27.32 -13.49
C ILE A 336 -1.53 27.96 -14.28
N GLY A 337 -0.53 27.18 -14.69
CA GLY A 337 0.58 27.68 -15.51
C GLY A 337 0.13 28.25 -16.85
N LYS A 338 -0.83 27.60 -17.52
CA LYS A 338 -1.44 28.15 -18.76
C LYS A 338 -2.11 29.49 -18.53
N PHE A 339 -2.90 29.62 -17.46
CA PHE A 339 -3.53 30.89 -17.12
C PHE A 339 -2.52 31.98 -16.75
N GLU A 340 -1.40 31.63 -16.12
CA GLU A 340 -0.31 32.59 -15.89
C GLU A 340 0.24 33.15 -17.19
N ASN A 341 0.43 32.31 -18.21
CA ASN A 341 0.84 32.76 -19.53
C ASN A 341 -0.23 33.61 -20.22
N GLU A 342 -1.49 33.17 -20.21
CA GLU A 342 -2.61 33.91 -20.82
C GLU A 342 -2.82 35.28 -20.16
N ILE A 343 -2.65 35.39 -18.83
CA ILE A 343 -2.70 36.66 -18.09
C ILE A 343 -1.55 37.59 -18.51
N ASN A 344 -0.35 37.06 -18.70
CA ASN A 344 0.82 37.87 -19.05
C ASN A 344 0.76 38.43 -20.48
N ILE A 345 0.07 37.73 -21.40
CA ILE A 345 -0.01 38.11 -22.82
C ILE A 345 -1.28 38.94 -23.10
N SER A 346 -2.35 38.76 -22.33
CA SER A 346 -3.62 39.44 -22.55
C SER A 346 -3.55 40.92 -22.20
N ASN A 347 -4.01 41.78 -23.12
CA ASN A 347 -4.20 43.22 -22.86
C ASN A 347 -5.64 43.56 -22.39
N HIS A 348 -6.57 42.60 -22.48
CA HIS A 348 -7.97 42.81 -22.09
C HIS A 348 -8.16 42.59 -20.58
N VAL A 349 -8.59 43.62 -19.86
CA VAL A 349 -8.73 43.61 -18.39
C VAL A 349 -9.70 42.54 -17.91
N GLU A 350 -10.79 42.35 -18.64
CA GLU A 350 -11.85 41.37 -18.39
C GLU A 350 -11.32 39.94 -18.52
N CYS A 351 -10.48 39.66 -19.52
CA CYS A 351 -9.83 38.35 -19.65
C CYS A 351 -8.82 38.09 -18.53
N ILE A 352 -8.02 39.09 -18.16
CA ILE A 352 -7.11 38.99 -17.01
C ILE A 352 -7.91 38.63 -15.75
N LYS A 353 -9.00 39.36 -15.47
CA LYS A 353 -9.87 39.11 -14.31
C LYS A 353 -10.52 37.72 -14.36
N PHE A 354 -10.98 37.31 -15.54
CA PHE A 354 -11.56 35.98 -15.76
C PHE A 354 -10.57 34.85 -15.43
N TYR A 355 -9.33 34.93 -15.94
CA TYR A 355 -8.31 33.92 -15.67
C TYR A 355 -7.80 33.95 -14.23
N LEU A 356 -7.72 35.11 -13.60
CA LEU A 356 -7.41 35.21 -12.16
C LEU A 356 -8.45 34.49 -11.31
N ASN A 357 -9.74 34.66 -11.61
CA ASN A 357 -10.82 33.97 -10.90
C ASN A 357 -10.72 32.44 -11.07
N GLN A 358 -10.49 31.96 -12.29
CA GLN A 358 -10.32 30.51 -12.52
C GLN A 358 -9.09 29.95 -11.81
N LYS A 359 -7.98 30.69 -11.85
CA LYS A 359 -6.72 30.35 -11.18
C LYS A 359 -6.90 30.25 -9.67
N GLU A 360 -7.64 31.16 -9.05
CA GLU A 360 -7.93 31.11 -7.62
C GLU A 360 -8.80 29.89 -7.24
N ALA A 361 -9.83 29.60 -8.03
CA ALA A 361 -10.66 28.42 -7.83
C ALA A 361 -9.84 27.12 -7.92
N LEU A 362 -8.94 27.02 -8.90
CA LEU A 362 -8.02 25.90 -9.06
C LEU A 362 -7.03 25.76 -7.90
N ARG A 363 -6.42 26.87 -7.43
CA ARG A 363 -5.50 26.87 -6.28
C ARG A 363 -6.19 26.37 -5.01
N SER A 364 -7.41 26.83 -4.77
CA SER A 364 -8.25 26.37 -3.66
C SER A 364 -8.55 24.87 -3.74
N ALA A 365 -8.77 24.33 -4.94
CA ALA A 365 -9.07 22.92 -5.17
C ALA A 365 -7.88 21.96 -4.95
N LEU A 366 -6.62 22.43 -4.94
CA LEU A 366 -5.44 21.58 -4.73
C LEU A 366 -5.51 20.79 -3.41
N ASN A 367 -6.10 21.38 -2.37
CA ASN A 367 -6.30 20.70 -1.09
C ASN A 367 -7.67 19.99 -0.96
N ALA A 368 -8.53 20.05 -1.98
CA ALA A 368 -9.87 19.46 -1.94
C ALA A 368 -9.88 17.94 -2.20
N SER A 369 -11.05 17.31 -2.06
CA SER A 369 -11.24 15.90 -2.40
C SER A 369 -11.03 15.62 -3.89
N ASN A 370 -10.78 14.36 -4.25
CA ASN A 370 -10.63 13.97 -5.67
C ASN A 370 -11.89 14.28 -6.50
N SER A 371 -13.08 14.17 -5.90
CA SER A 371 -14.34 14.52 -6.56
C SER A 371 -14.40 16.03 -6.86
N GLN A 372 -14.14 16.86 -5.84
CA GLN A 372 -14.14 18.32 -5.98
C GLN A 372 -13.08 18.78 -6.99
N LYS A 373 -11.87 18.20 -6.98
CA LYS A 373 -10.83 18.49 -7.98
C LYS A 373 -11.32 18.28 -9.41
N ARG A 374 -12.01 17.16 -9.68
CA ARG A 374 -12.58 16.87 -11.01
C ARG A 374 -13.63 17.91 -11.42
N GLN A 375 -14.50 18.29 -10.48
CA GLN A 375 -15.54 19.28 -10.74
C GLN A 375 -14.94 20.65 -11.06
N VAL A 376 -13.97 21.11 -10.25
CA VAL A 376 -13.32 22.40 -10.47
C VAL A 376 -12.55 22.43 -11.79
N LEU A 377 -11.83 21.35 -12.13
CA LEU A 377 -11.18 21.22 -13.44
C LEU A 377 -12.18 21.31 -14.60
N LYS A 378 -13.35 20.66 -14.48
CA LYS A 378 -14.40 20.70 -15.51
C LYS A 378 -15.00 22.10 -15.67
N GLN A 379 -15.22 22.82 -14.56
CA GLN A 379 -15.79 24.17 -14.57
C GLN A 379 -14.82 25.22 -15.10
N ASN A 380 -13.51 25.04 -14.86
CA ASN A 380 -12.46 26.00 -15.21
C ASN A 380 -11.67 25.57 -16.47
N ASN A 381 -12.39 25.02 -17.44
CA ASN A 381 -11.84 24.63 -18.75
C ASN A 381 -12.27 25.56 -19.89
N ARG A 382 -12.83 26.74 -19.57
CA ARG A 382 -13.34 27.68 -20.58
C ARG A 382 -12.27 28.74 -20.92
N LYS A 383 -12.21 29.12 -22.19
CA LYS A 383 -11.45 30.29 -22.67
C LYS A 383 -12.20 31.58 -22.30
N CYS A 384 -11.50 32.71 -22.28
CA CYS A 384 -12.12 34.00 -22.07
C CYS A 384 -13.11 34.32 -23.21
N PRO A 385 -14.32 34.83 -22.91
CA PRO A 385 -15.28 35.19 -23.95
C PRO A 385 -14.85 36.41 -24.79
N HIS A 386 -14.00 37.30 -24.25
CA HIS A 386 -13.54 38.52 -24.91
C HIS A 386 -12.22 38.34 -25.69
N GLN A 387 -11.86 37.10 -26.06
CA GLN A 387 -10.66 36.83 -26.85
C GLN A 387 -10.85 37.01 -28.37
N GLY A 388 -12.06 37.36 -28.84
CA GLY A 388 -12.39 37.54 -30.25
C GLY A 388 -13.14 38.84 -30.58
N GLU A 389 -13.16 39.79 -29.64
CA GLU A 389 -13.59 41.19 -29.83
C GLU A 389 -12.35 42.06 -29.96
#